data_AF-A0A9W6BBA8-F1
#
_entry.id   AF-A0A9W6BBA8-F1
#
_cell.length_a   1.000
_cell.length_b   1.000
_cell.length_c   1.000
_cell.angle_alpha   90.00
_cell.angle_beta   90.00
_cell.angle_gamma   90.00
#
_symmetry.space_group_name_H-M   'P 1'
#
loop_
_entity.id
_entity.type
_entity.pdbx_description
1 polymer ?
#
loop_
_entity_poly.entity_id
_entity_poly.type
_entity_poly.pdbx_seq_one_letter_code
_entity_poly.pdbx_strand_id
1 'polypeptide(L)'
;MAMRLALTRSRELLAPGARYLRTSVANASAEGSSVAAMVKAVNETSGSNLLASLKEAKAKLQPYYPEPAASATWSLQARLAVLGALSWTLYRLDTQSRAHEWIVDLSLDVLQAAWYVSFLSLIPFRSVFVALRGLAPSTSTPLAGLRTAVAIKP
;
A
#
# COMPACT_ATOMS: atom_id res chain seq x y z
N MET A 1 -0.94 13.14 -37.00
CA MET A 1 -2.09 13.50 -36.12
C MET A 1 -2.29 12.52 -34.95
N ALA A 2 -2.01 11.22 -35.10
CA ALA A 2 -2.17 10.20 -34.05
C ALA A 2 -1.26 10.36 -32.81
N MET A 3 -0.05 10.90 -32.97
CA MET A 3 0.92 11.04 -31.87
C MET A 3 0.52 12.09 -30.82
N ARG A 4 -0.24 13.13 -31.22
CA ARG A 4 -0.81 14.11 -30.29
C ARG A 4 -1.98 13.53 -29.47
N LEU A 5 -2.71 12.56 -30.03
CA LEU A 5 -3.83 11.89 -29.36
C LEU A 5 -3.37 10.86 -28.31
N ALA A 6 -2.22 10.21 -28.56
CA ALA A 6 -1.58 9.30 -27.61
C ALA A 6 -1.01 10.06 -26.40
N LEU A 7 -0.42 11.24 -26.63
CA LEU A 7 0.10 12.11 -25.58
C LEU A 7 -1.00 12.67 -24.68
N THR A 8 -2.16 13.06 -25.22
CA THR A 8 -3.30 13.51 -24.40
C THR A 8 -3.89 12.38 -23.55
N ARG A 9 -4.08 11.17 -24.12
CA ARG A 9 -4.58 10.01 -23.35
C ARG A 9 -3.60 9.50 -22.28
N SER A 10 -2.29 9.60 -22.52
CA SER A 10 -1.28 9.24 -21.50
C SER A 10 -1.32 10.17 -20.27
N ARG A 11 -1.69 11.44 -20.48
CA ARG A 11 -1.78 12.45 -19.42
C ARG A 11 -2.99 12.23 -18.50
N GLU A 12 -4.08 11.69 -19.05
CA GLU A 12 -5.28 11.34 -18.28
C GLU A 12 -5.10 10.07 -17.44
N LEU A 13 -4.26 9.11 -17.88
CA LEU A 13 -3.98 7.87 -17.14
C LEU A 13 -3.04 8.06 -15.94
N LEU A 14 -2.20 9.10 -15.96
CA LEU A 14 -1.28 9.45 -14.86
C LEU A 14 -1.91 10.35 -13.79
N ALA A 15 -3.08 10.91 -14.06
CA ALA A 15 -3.66 11.97 -13.24
C ALA A 15 -4.42 11.52 -11.96
N PRO A 16 -5.14 10.38 -11.91
CA PRO A 16 -5.95 10.08 -10.73
C PRO A 16 -5.09 9.68 -9.53
N GLY A 17 -4.18 8.71 -9.69
CA GLY A 17 -3.41 8.14 -8.57
C GLY A 17 -2.41 9.09 -7.92
N ALA A 18 -1.76 9.95 -8.71
CA ALA A 18 -0.81 10.94 -8.19
C ALA A 18 -1.49 12.17 -7.56
N ARG A 19 -2.75 12.46 -7.93
CA ARG A 19 -3.52 13.55 -7.32
C ARG A 19 -3.95 13.19 -5.90
N TYR A 20 -4.36 11.95 -5.63
CA TYR A 20 -4.78 11.54 -4.28
C TYR A 20 -3.65 11.58 -3.23
N LEU A 21 -2.40 11.32 -3.64
CA LEU A 21 -1.23 11.37 -2.75
C LEU A 21 -0.73 12.80 -2.50
N ARG A 22 -0.92 13.73 -3.45
CA ARG A 22 -0.57 15.15 -3.25
C ARG A 22 -1.66 15.93 -2.50
N THR A 23 -2.92 15.51 -2.59
CA THR A 23 -4.01 16.16 -1.85
C THR A 23 -4.00 15.82 -0.37
N SER A 24 -3.52 14.65 0.06
CA SER A 24 -3.52 14.29 1.48
C SER A 24 -2.51 15.10 2.31
N VAL A 25 -1.31 15.37 1.77
CA VAL A 25 -0.29 16.17 2.48
C VAL A 25 -0.60 17.68 2.42
N ALA A 26 -1.16 18.16 1.30
CA ALA A 26 -1.54 19.57 1.15
C ALA A 26 -2.83 19.93 1.92
N ASN A 27 -3.82 19.02 2.00
CA ASN A 27 -5.03 19.25 2.80
C ASN A 27 -4.78 19.08 4.31
N ALA A 28 -3.81 18.25 4.72
CA ALA A 28 -3.45 18.12 6.15
C ALA A 28 -2.90 19.42 6.77
N SER A 29 -2.40 20.36 5.95
CA SER A 29 -1.99 21.70 6.43
C SER A 29 -3.17 22.68 6.53
N ALA A 30 -4.29 22.41 5.86
CA ALA A 30 -5.50 23.23 5.88
C ALA A 30 -6.53 22.70 6.90
N GLU A 31 -6.48 21.41 7.20
CA GLU A 31 -7.23 20.76 8.27
C GLU A 31 -6.56 21.07 9.62
N GLY A 32 -7.17 21.94 10.42
CA GLY A 32 -6.65 22.29 11.76
C GLY A 32 -6.50 21.07 12.68
N SER A 33 -5.67 21.20 13.72
CA SER A 33 -5.43 20.12 14.69
C SER A 33 -6.73 19.64 15.35
N SER A 34 -6.93 18.31 15.38
CA SER A 34 -8.05 17.67 16.09
C SER A 34 -8.05 18.00 17.58
N VAL A 35 -6.89 18.23 18.19
CA VAL A 35 -6.80 18.64 19.61
C VAL A 35 -7.39 20.04 19.83
N ALA A 36 -7.14 20.99 18.92
CA ALA A 36 -7.71 22.33 19.02
C ALA A 36 -9.23 22.31 18.80
N ALA A 37 -9.71 21.50 17.85
CA ALA A 37 -11.14 21.27 17.64
C ALA A 37 -11.82 20.63 18.85
N MET A 38 -11.13 19.71 19.55
CA MET A 38 -11.60 19.12 20.80
C MET A 38 -11.79 20.15 21.91
N VAL A 39 -10.76 20.98 22.15
CA VAL A 39 -10.81 22.02 23.18
C VAL A 39 -11.96 22.99 22.91
N LYS A 40 -12.14 23.41 21.65
CA LYS A 40 -13.25 24.26 21.24
C LYS A 40 -14.61 23.60 21.49
N ALA A 41 -14.79 22.36 21.05
CA ALA A 41 -16.06 21.64 21.19
C ALA A 41 -16.45 21.43 22.66
N VAL A 42 -15.47 21.16 23.54
CA VAL A 42 -15.72 21.00 24.99
C VAL A 42 -16.06 22.35 25.62
N ASN A 43 -15.31 23.42 25.31
CA ASN A 43 -15.55 24.75 25.88
C ASN A 43 -16.90 25.35 25.48
N GLU A 44 -17.40 25.03 24.28
CA GLU A 44 -18.68 25.53 23.75
C GLU A 44 -19.89 24.68 24.17
N THR A 45 -19.68 23.52 24.80
CA THR A 45 -20.77 22.63 25.24
C THR A 45 -21.33 23.05 26.60
N SER A 46 -22.67 22.99 26.76
CA SER A 46 -23.32 23.23 28.05
C SER A 46 -23.04 22.13 29.08
N GLY A 47 -22.88 22.50 30.34
CA GLY A 47 -22.57 21.55 31.43
C GLY A 47 -23.59 20.41 31.59
N SER A 48 -24.86 20.64 31.23
CA SER A 48 -25.92 19.63 31.30
C SER A 48 -25.77 18.52 30.23
N ASN A 49 -25.15 18.83 29.09
CA ASN A 49 -25.12 17.94 27.91
C ASN A 49 -23.71 17.43 27.58
N LEU A 50 -22.69 17.85 28.36
CA LEU A 50 -21.29 17.50 28.13
C LEU A 50 -21.07 15.99 28.07
N LEU A 51 -21.55 15.23 29.06
CA LEU A 51 -21.38 13.77 29.10
C LEU A 51 -22.04 13.07 27.91
N ALA A 52 -23.16 13.59 27.42
CA ALA A 52 -23.87 13.05 26.26
C ALA A 52 -23.14 13.36 24.94
N SER A 53 -22.49 14.53 24.83
CA SER A 53 -21.82 14.97 23.59
C SER A 53 -20.42 14.37 23.39
N LEU A 54 -19.77 13.87 24.45
CA LEU A 54 -18.40 13.34 24.39
C LEU A 54 -18.21 12.22 23.34
N LYS A 55 -19.20 11.34 23.18
CA LYS A 55 -19.11 10.24 22.21
C LYS A 55 -19.13 10.75 20.77
N GLU A 56 -19.98 11.74 20.49
CA GLU A 56 -20.08 12.37 19.18
C GLU A 56 -18.84 13.23 18.89
N ALA A 57 -18.38 14.01 19.88
CA ALA A 57 -17.14 14.77 19.77
C ALA A 57 -15.94 13.85 19.50
N LYS A 58 -15.83 12.71 20.20
CA LYS A 58 -14.79 11.71 19.94
C LYS A 58 -14.86 11.15 18.52
N ALA A 59 -16.06 10.89 17.98
CA ALA A 59 -16.21 10.36 16.63
C ALA A 59 -15.75 11.36 15.57
N LYS A 60 -16.03 12.66 15.75
CA LYS A 60 -15.61 13.74 14.83
C LYS A 60 -14.09 13.97 14.79
N LEU A 61 -13.38 13.54 15.83
CA LEU A 61 -11.95 13.78 16.03
C LEU A 61 -11.06 12.57 15.74
N GLN A 62 -11.66 11.40 15.48
CA GLN A 62 -10.91 10.20 15.16
C GLN A 62 -10.13 10.39 13.85
N PRO A 63 -8.90 9.84 13.75
CA PRO A 63 -8.16 9.88 12.51
C PRO A 63 -8.97 9.17 11.43
N TYR A 64 -9.02 9.77 10.24
CA TYR A 64 -9.73 9.19 9.11
C TYR A 64 -9.01 7.93 8.64
N TYR A 65 -9.71 6.79 8.74
CA TYR A 65 -9.32 5.55 8.08
C TYR A 65 -10.24 5.37 6.87
N PRO A 66 -9.71 5.46 5.64
CA PRO A 66 -10.53 5.29 4.45
C PRO A 66 -11.14 3.90 4.41
N GLU A 67 -12.42 3.83 4.06
CA GLU A 67 -13.09 2.55 3.84
C GLU A 67 -12.45 1.84 2.63
N PRO A 68 -12.42 0.48 2.62
CA PRO A 68 -11.95 -0.27 1.47
C PRO A 68 -12.73 0.14 0.22
N ALA A 69 -12.03 0.71 -0.76
CA ALA A 69 -12.64 1.08 -2.03
C ALA A 69 -13.18 -0.17 -2.75
N ALA A 70 -14.20 0.03 -3.58
CA ALA A 70 -14.73 -1.04 -4.43
C ALA A 70 -13.61 -1.70 -5.24
N SER A 71 -13.71 -3.01 -5.44
CA SER A 71 -12.69 -3.78 -6.15
C SER A 71 -12.49 -3.23 -7.57
N ALA A 72 -11.37 -2.56 -7.78
CA ALA A 72 -10.95 -2.15 -9.11
C ALA A 72 -10.35 -3.36 -9.84
N THR A 73 -10.54 -3.41 -11.16
CA THR A 73 -9.80 -4.34 -12.01
C THR A 73 -8.29 -4.05 -11.95
N TRP A 74 -7.47 -4.91 -12.55
CA TRP A 74 -6.02 -4.75 -12.56
C TRP A 74 -5.60 -3.35 -12.98
N SER A 75 -4.68 -2.76 -12.21
CA SER A 75 -4.08 -1.46 -12.53
C SER A 75 -3.38 -1.52 -13.88
N LEU A 76 -3.24 -0.37 -14.55
CA LEU A 76 -2.50 -0.29 -15.82
C LEU A 76 -1.09 -0.88 -15.70
N GLN A 77 -0.41 -0.58 -14.58
CA GLN A 77 0.92 -1.09 -14.29
C GLN A 77 0.92 -2.61 -14.10
N ALA A 78 -0.06 -3.17 -13.38
CA ALA A 78 -0.18 -4.62 -13.23
C ALA A 78 -0.44 -5.30 -14.57
N ARG A 79 -1.30 -4.74 -15.43
CA ARG A 79 -1.54 -5.28 -16.78
C ARG A 79 -0.27 -5.28 -17.63
N LEU A 80 0.48 -4.18 -17.62
CA LEU A 80 1.73 -4.07 -18.36
C LEU A 80 2.80 -5.02 -17.81
N ALA A 81 2.89 -5.19 -16.49
CA ALA A 81 3.83 -6.12 -15.88
C ALA A 81 3.51 -7.57 -16.25
N VAL A 82 2.23 -7.97 -16.20
CA VAL A 82 1.81 -9.32 -16.58
C VAL A 82 2.00 -9.57 -18.08
N LEU A 83 1.61 -8.62 -18.94
CA LEU A 83 1.81 -8.75 -20.39
C LEU A 83 3.31 -8.77 -20.75
N GLY A 84 4.12 -7.95 -20.10
CA GLY A 84 5.57 -7.95 -20.26
C GLY A 84 6.19 -9.27 -19.83
N ALA A 85 5.79 -9.80 -18.67
CA ALA A 85 6.25 -11.10 -18.19
C ALA A 85 5.87 -12.24 -19.16
N LEU A 86 4.61 -12.28 -19.62
CA LEU A 86 4.17 -13.27 -20.60
C LEU A 86 4.93 -13.16 -21.92
N SER A 87 5.06 -11.94 -22.46
CA SER A 87 5.79 -11.69 -23.70
C SER A 87 7.25 -12.12 -23.59
N TRP A 88 7.89 -11.85 -22.43
CA TRP A 88 9.25 -12.29 -22.15
C TRP A 88 9.38 -13.81 -22.06
N THR A 89 8.46 -14.47 -21.36
CA THR A 89 8.47 -15.94 -21.26
C THR A 89 8.31 -16.61 -22.62
N LEU A 90 7.40 -16.12 -23.47
CA LEU A 90 7.22 -16.63 -24.82
C LEU A 90 8.45 -16.39 -25.70
N TYR A 91 9.05 -15.21 -25.59
CA TYR A 91 10.30 -14.90 -26.29
C TYR A 91 11.44 -15.86 -25.88
N ARG A 92 11.61 -16.10 -24.58
CA ARG A 92 12.62 -17.04 -24.07
C ARG A 92 12.38 -18.46 -24.55
N LEU A 93 11.14 -18.94 -24.47
CA LEU A 93 10.77 -20.28 -24.95
C LEU A 93 11.02 -20.44 -26.46
N ASP A 94 10.71 -19.42 -27.28
CA ASP A 94 11.03 -19.46 -28.72
C ASP A 94 12.55 -19.58 -28.93
N THR A 95 13.36 -18.80 -28.20
CA THR A 95 14.83 -18.88 -28.32
C THR A 95 15.39 -20.23 -27.86
N GLN A 96 14.90 -20.81 -26.76
CA GLN A 96 15.33 -22.11 -26.25
C GLN A 96 14.92 -23.24 -27.18
N SER A 97 13.72 -23.18 -27.77
CA SER A 97 13.23 -24.21 -28.71
C SER A 97 14.09 -24.34 -29.98
N ARG A 98 14.88 -23.31 -30.30
CA ARG A 98 15.79 -23.26 -31.45
C ARG A 98 17.26 -23.44 -31.06
N ALA A 99 17.54 -23.64 -29.77
CA ALA A 99 18.89 -23.90 -29.29
C ALA A 99 19.37 -25.29 -29.74
N HIS A 100 20.69 -25.48 -29.77
CA HIS A 100 21.28 -26.77 -30.14
C HIS A 100 20.80 -27.90 -29.21
N GLU A 101 20.67 -27.61 -27.91
CA GLU A 101 20.20 -28.53 -26.88
C GLU A 101 18.81 -28.15 -26.35
N TRP A 102 17.88 -27.85 -27.26
CA TRP A 102 16.53 -27.35 -26.94
C TRP A 102 15.78 -28.18 -25.88
N ILE A 103 15.93 -29.52 -25.89
CA ILE A 103 15.23 -30.40 -24.94
C ILE A 103 15.82 -30.31 -23.54
N VAL A 104 17.14 -30.14 -23.43
CA VAL A 104 17.83 -29.98 -22.15
C VAL A 104 17.43 -28.66 -21.54
N ASP A 105 17.46 -27.58 -22.31
CA ASP A 105 17.06 -26.24 -21.86
C ASP A 105 15.61 -26.21 -21.35
N LEU A 106 14.67 -26.81 -22.09
CA LEU A 106 13.27 -26.88 -21.64
C LEU A 106 13.09 -27.76 -20.39
N SER A 107 13.89 -28.83 -20.24
CA SER A 107 13.85 -29.67 -19.04
C SER A 107 14.44 -28.96 -17.81
N LEU A 108 15.41 -28.07 -18.01
CA LEU A 108 15.95 -27.23 -16.94
C LEU A 108 14.90 -26.26 -16.40
N ASP A 109 14.03 -25.72 -17.25
CA ASP A 109 12.92 -24.86 -16.80
C ASP A 109 11.96 -25.64 -15.88
N VAL A 110 11.69 -26.92 -16.17
CA VAL A 110 10.87 -27.79 -15.31
C VAL A 110 11.56 -28.02 -13.96
N LEU A 111 12.86 -28.30 -13.96
CA LEU A 111 13.63 -28.47 -12.72
C LEU A 111 13.64 -27.19 -11.88
N GLN A 112 13.82 -26.03 -12.51
CA GLN A 112 13.76 -24.73 -11.82
C GLN A 112 12.37 -24.49 -11.24
N ALA A 113 11.30 -24.71 -12.01
CA ALA A 113 9.92 -24.55 -11.56
C ALA A 113 9.57 -25.50 -10.39
N ALA A 114 10.09 -26.73 -10.39
CA ALA A 114 9.88 -27.69 -9.31
C ALA A 114 10.42 -27.17 -7.96
N TRP A 115 11.58 -26.49 -7.97
CA TRP A 115 12.10 -25.83 -6.76
C TRP A 115 11.19 -24.69 -6.29
N TYR A 116 10.68 -23.86 -7.20
CA TYR A 116 9.74 -22.80 -6.83
C TYR A 116 8.47 -23.35 -6.16
N VAL A 117 7.88 -24.41 -6.72
CA VAL A 117 6.70 -25.06 -6.12
C VAL A 117 7.04 -25.64 -4.74
N SER A 118 8.21 -26.27 -4.61
CA SER A 118 8.68 -26.82 -3.34
C SER A 118 8.94 -25.73 -2.29
N PHE A 119 9.43 -24.57 -2.69
CA PHE A 119 9.59 -23.44 -1.78
C PHE A 119 8.25 -22.91 -1.27
N LEU A 120 7.21 -22.90 -2.10
CA LEU A 120 5.87 -22.49 -1.67
C LEU A 120 5.26 -23.41 -0.61
N SER A 121 5.64 -24.69 -0.58
CA SER A 121 5.14 -25.66 0.41
C SER A 121 6.02 -25.78 1.65
N LEU A 122 7.34 -25.61 1.51
CA LEU A 122 8.30 -25.84 2.59
C LEU A 122 8.65 -24.58 3.39
N ILE A 123 8.60 -23.39 2.77
CA ILE A 123 8.98 -22.16 3.47
C ILE A 123 7.88 -21.76 4.46
N PRO A 124 8.20 -21.63 5.77
CA PRO A 124 7.25 -21.13 6.75
C PRO A 124 7.13 -19.59 6.65
N PHE A 125 6.35 -19.10 5.68
CA PHE A 125 6.27 -17.66 5.35
C PHE A 125 5.93 -16.75 6.53
N ARG A 126 5.13 -17.23 7.50
CA ARG A 126 4.85 -16.47 8.73
C ARG A 126 6.11 -16.26 9.57
N SER A 127 6.92 -17.29 9.74
CA SER A 127 8.18 -17.21 10.50
C SER A 127 9.19 -16.34 9.77
N VAL A 128 9.28 -16.48 8.44
CA VAL A 128 10.12 -15.61 7.60
C VAL A 128 9.70 -14.15 7.72
N PHE A 129 8.39 -13.85 7.70
CA PHE A 129 7.88 -12.49 7.87
C PHE A 129 8.31 -11.89 9.23
N VAL A 130 8.19 -12.64 10.32
CA VAL A 130 8.61 -12.18 11.66
C VAL A 130 10.12 -12.00 11.72
N ALA A 131 10.90 -12.89 11.10
CA ALA A 131 12.35 -12.77 11.03
C ALA A 131 12.77 -11.51 10.24
N LEU A 132 12.17 -11.25 9.08
CA LEU A 132 12.42 -10.05 8.27
C LEU A 132 12.02 -8.77 9.02
N ARG A 133 10.91 -8.81 9.77
CA ARG A 133 10.52 -7.71 10.66
C ARG A 133 11.57 -7.47 11.76
N GLY A 134 12.18 -8.52 12.29
CA GLY A 134 13.23 -8.43 13.30
C GLY A 134 14.54 -7.82 12.79
N LEU A 135 14.82 -7.88 11.48
CA LEU A 135 16.03 -7.31 10.89
C LEU A 135 16.04 -5.77 10.89
N ALA A 136 14.86 -5.15 10.79
CA ALA A 136 14.74 -3.70 10.79
C ALA A 136 14.53 -3.17 12.22
N PRO A 137 15.44 -2.33 12.75
CA PRO A 137 15.30 -1.79 14.11
C PRO A 137 13.96 -1.07 14.35
N SER A 138 13.44 -0.39 13.33
CA SER A 138 12.17 0.35 13.39
C SER A 138 10.92 -0.51 13.57
N THR A 139 10.97 -1.79 13.24
CA THR A 139 9.82 -2.71 13.34
C THR A 139 10.05 -3.88 14.28
N SER A 140 11.31 -4.08 14.72
CA SER A 140 11.74 -5.10 15.68
C SER A 140 11.21 -4.87 17.10
N THR A 141 11.11 -3.61 17.53
CA THR A 141 10.65 -3.23 18.87
C THR A 141 9.49 -2.24 18.80
N PRO A 142 8.61 -2.18 19.82
CA PRO A 142 7.60 -1.13 19.90
C PRO A 142 8.26 0.25 20.02
N LEU A 143 7.52 1.30 19.63
CA LEU A 143 7.99 2.67 19.70
C LEU A 143 8.19 3.10 21.16
N ALA A 144 9.45 3.26 21.58
CA ALA A 144 9.83 3.78 22.90
C ALA A 144 9.85 5.33 22.87
N GLY A 145 8.67 5.94 22.82
CA GLY A 145 8.49 7.39 22.72
C GLY A 145 8.03 8.06 24.02
N LEU A 146 7.16 9.07 23.85
CA LEU A 146 6.60 9.87 24.94
C LEU A 146 5.88 8.99 25.98
N ARG A 147 6.30 9.12 27.24
CA ARG A 147 5.65 8.44 28.37
C ARG A 147 4.43 9.24 28.82
N THR A 148 3.32 8.55 29.08
CA THR A 148 2.06 9.16 29.51
C THR A 148 2.25 10.08 30.71
N ALA A 149 2.96 9.62 31.74
CA ALA A 149 3.22 10.40 32.97
C ALA A 149 3.89 11.76 32.73
N VAL A 150 4.69 11.90 31.67
CA VAL A 150 5.40 13.16 31.33
C VAL A 150 4.50 14.12 30.54
N ALA A 151 3.48 13.61 29.87
CA ALA A 151 2.60 14.36 28.98
C ALA A 151 1.25 14.76 29.59
N ILE A 152 0.98 14.36 30.85
CA ILE A 152 -0.25 14.72 31.55
C ILE A 152 -0.27 16.24 31.75
N LYS A 153 -1.32 16.88 31.24
CA LYS A 153 -1.68 18.25 31.59
C LYS A 153 -2.76 18.16 32.68
N PRO A 154 -2.48 18.61 33.92
CA PRO A 154 -3.47 18.65 34.98
C PRO A 154 -4.57 19.68 34.70
#